data_AF-A0A7Y3I942-F1
#
_entry.id   AF-A0A7Y3I942-F1
#
_cell.length_a   1.000
_cell.length_b   1.000
_cell.length_c   1.000
_cell.angle_alpha   90.00
_cell.angle_beta   90.00
_cell.angle_gamma   90.00
#
_symmetry.space_group_name_H-M   'P 1'
#
loop_
_entity.id
_entity.type
_entity.pdbx_description
1 polymer ?
#
loop_
_entity_poly.entity_id
_entity_poly.type
_entity_poly.pdbx_seq_one_letter_code
_entity_poly.pdbx_strand_id
1 'polypeptide(L)'
;MDPLIADLTNESRWIFPSVLLALTASLAVGRTTAWDRGRIAGAMTMFSGLLIGLLALGHLFAVLLKQAVGTLSGAVVPLYAIGLVLVVPAALVVREGWGLVGRKREPGRKTAVLHGLLALALVLTGPLNLPLAVPSLLSGSYALQRRRAVGLTIVAAMLLVVALLLLGSARFFASGQSFEDFSA
;
A
#
# COMPACT_ATOMS: atom_id res chain seq x y z
N MET A 1 10.25 -26.75 -10.98
CA MET A 1 10.17 -25.84 -9.82
C MET A 1 9.02 -26.32 -8.94
N ASP A 2 9.21 -26.36 -7.62
CA ASP A 2 8.14 -26.74 -6.68
C ASP A 2 6.90 -25.83 -6.92
N PRO A 3 5.68 -26.38 -7.06
CA PRO A 3 4.46 -25.59 -7.21
C PRO A 3 4.29 -24.51 -6.14
N LEU A 4 4.73 -24.78 -4.90
CA LEU A 4 4.70 -23.81 -3.81
C LEU A 4 5.64 -22.61 -4.09
N ILE A 5 6.83 -22.87 -4.60
CA ILE A 5 7.80 -21.82 -4.96
C ILE A 5 7.26 -20.98 -6.12
N ALA A 6 6.62 -21.62 -7.10
CA ALA A 6 5.97 -20.91 -8.21
C ALA A 6 4.87 -19.96 -7.73
N ASP A 7 4.05 -20.41 -6.78
CA ASP A 7 2.95 -19.60 -6.25
C ASP A 7 3.46 -18.44 -5.38
N LEU A 8 4.45 -18.70 -4.52
CA LEU A 8 5.05 -17.68 -3.65
C LEU A 8 5.85 -16.61 -4.39
N THR A 9 6.44 -16.96 -5.54
CA THR A 9 7.20 -16.02 -6.37
C THR A 9 6.33 -15.24 -7.36
N ASN A 10 5.05 -15.59 -7.49
CA ASN A 10 4.10 -14.89 -8.32
C ASN A 10 3.58 -13.63 -7.61
N GLU A 11 4.04 -12.47 -8.04
CA GLU A 11 3.67 -11.16 -7.47
C GLU A 11 2.16 -10.91 -7.50
N SER A 12 1.41 -11.51 -8.44
CA SER A 12 -0.06 -11.37 -8.51
C SER A 12 -0.78 -11.94 -7.30
N ARG A 13 -0.19 -12.95 -6.65
CA ARG A 13 -0.73 -13.58 -5.44
C ARG A 13 -0.67 -12.68 -4.23
N TRP A 14 0.20 -11.67 -4.22
CA TRP A 14 0.41 -10.81 -3.07
C TRP A 14 -0.55 -9.61 -3.04
N ILE A 15 -1.08 -9.17 -4.19
CA ILE A 15 -1.87 -7.93 -4.26
C ILE A 15 -3.19 -8.07 -3.52
N PHE A 16 -3.98 -9.07 -3.86
CA PHE A 16 -5.31 -9.24 -3.26
C PHE A 16 -5.24 -9.43 -1.73
N PRO A 17 -4.40 -10.33 -1.19
CA PRO A 17 -4.21 -10.44 0.26
C PRO A 17 -3.72 -9.14 0.91
N SER A 18 -2.81 -8.41 0.25
CA SER A 18 -2.30 -7.13 0.78
C SER A 18 -3.41 -6.08 0.90
N VAL A 19 -4.24 -5.93 -0.12
CA VAL A 19 -5.40 -5.01 -0.09
C VAL A 19 -6.38 -5.42 1.00
N LEU A 20 -6.71 -6.71 1.10
CA LEU A 20 -7.67 -7.21 2.09
C LEU A 20 -7.16 -7.03 3.53
N LEU A 21 -5.89 -7.34 3.80
CA LEU A 21 -5.27 -7.16 5.11
C LEU A 21 -5.18 -5.67 5.49
N ALA A 22 -4.73 -4.82 4.56
CA ALA A 22 -4.66 -3.38 4.78
C ALA A 22 -6.04 -2.78 5.06
N LEU A 23 -7.07 -3.19 4.32
CA LEU A 23 -8.45 -2.77 4.53
C LEU A 23 -8.98 -3.24 5.89
N THR A 24 -8.77 -4.52 6.23
CA THR A 24 -9.23 -5.10 7.50
C THR A 24 -8.61 -4.39 8.70
N ALA A 25 -7.29 -4.15 8.67
CA ALA A 25 -6.60 -3.40 9.71
C ALA A 25 -7.13 -1.97 9.85
N SER A 26 -7.41 -1.31 8.72
CA SER A 26 -7.94 0.07 8.70
C SER A 26 -9.38 0.16 9.22
N LEU A 27 -10.21 -0.85 8.94
CA LEU A 27 -11.57 -0.94 9.48
C LEU A 27 -11.58 -1.30 10.97
N ALA A 28 -10.63 -2.11 11.44
CA ALA A 28 -10.50 -2.46 12.85
C ALA A 28 -10.27 -1.23 13.74
N VAL A 29 -9.50 -0.25 13.24
CA VAL A 29 -9.33 1.08 13.89
C VAL A 29 -10.68 1.78 14.12
N GLY A 30 -11.61 1.63 13.18
CA GLY A 30 -12.92 2.25 13.19
C GLY A 30 -13.95 1.66 14.15
N ARG A 31 -13.77 0.43 14.62
CA ARG A 31 -14.78 -0.29 15.43
C ARG A 31 -14.86 0.15 16.89
N THR A 32 -13.92 0.98 17.37
CA THR A 32 -13.71 1.15 18.81
C THR A 32 -14.36 2.39 19.42
N THR A 33 -14.73 3.44 18.66
CA THR A 33 -15.50 4.62 19.14
C THR A 33 -16.03 5.46 17.96
N ALA A 34 -16.67 6.61 18.25
CA ALA A 34 -16.98 7.65 17.27
C ALA A 34 -15.77 8.04 16.40
N TRP A 35 -16.04 8.29 15.11
CA TRP A 35 -15.05 8.69 14.11
C TRP A 35 -14.71 10.18 14.25
N ASP A 36 -13.56 10.46 14.87
CA ASP A 36 -12.92 11.78 14.81
C ASP A 36 -11.96 11.89 13.60
N ARG A 37 -11.51 13.11 13.32
CA ARG A 37 -10.61 13.40 12.19
C ARG A 37 -9.27 12.65 12.30
N GLY A 38 -8.72 12.53 13.51
CA GLY A 38 -7.49 11.80 13.79
C GLY A 38 -7.60 10.32 13.44
N ARG A 39 -8.73 9.67 13.77
CA ARG A 39 -9.00 8.28 13.45
C ARG A 39 -9.24 8.03 11.97
N ILE A 40 -9.98 8.92 11.29
CA ILE A 40 -10.16 8.83 9.84
C ILE A 40 -8.79 8.91 9.15
N ALA A 41 -7.98 9.91 9.50
CA ALA A 41 -6.63 10.03 8.96
C ALA A 41 -5.77 8.81 9.33
N GLY A 42 -5.85 8.34 10.57
CA GLY A 42 -5.16 7.14 11.03
C GLY A 42 -5.51 5.90 10.21
N ALA A 43 -6.80 5.65 9.94
CA ALA A 43 -7.24 4.54 9.10
C ALA A 43 -6.74 4.67 7.65
N MET A 44 -6.85 5.86 7.03
CA MET A 44 -6.33 6.10 5.68
C MET A 44 -4.81 5.92 5.58
N THR A 45 -4.10 6.38 6.62
CA THR A 45 -2.65 6.27 6.76
C THR A 45 -2.25 4.79 6.91
N MET A 46 -2.93 4.06 7.79
CA MET A 46 -2.73 2.62 7.99
C MET A 46 -2.98 1.83 6.72
N PHE A 47 -4.07 2.11 5.99
CA PHE A 47 -4.37 1.45 4.72
C PHE A 47 -3.21 1.60 3.74
N SER A 48 -2.79 2.84 3.48
CA SER A 48 -1.76 3.13 2.48
C SER A 48 -0.42 2.53 2.89
N GLY A 49 -0.02 2.70 4.15
CA GLY A 49 1.25 2.16 4.65
C GLY A 49 1.29 0.63 4.64
N LEU A 50 0.22 -0.04 5.09
CA LEU A 50 0.16 -1.50 5.11
C LEU A 50 0.07 -2.08 3.70
N LEU A 51 -0.72 -1.49 2.81
CA LEU A 51 -0.83 -1.94 1.43
C LEU A 51 0.54 -1.95 0.75
N ILE A 52 1.26 -0.82 0.77
CA ILE A 52 2.56 -0.73 0.11
C ILE A 52 3.61 -1.55 0.84
N GLY A 53 3.59 -1.57 2.18
CA GLY A 53 4.51 -2.37 2.98
C GLY A 53 4.41 -3.86 2.68
N LEU A 54 3.20 -4.40 2.61
CA LEU A 54 2.97 -5.82 2.31
C LEU A 54 3.37 -6.17 0.88
N LEU A 55 3.04 -5.32 -0.11
CA LEU A 55 3.46 -5.51 -1.49
C LEU A 55 4.99 -5.51 -1.63
N ALA A 56 5.66 -4.52 -1.01
CA ALA A 56 7.11 -4.40 -1.09
C ALA A 56 7.83 -5.54 -0.36
N LEU A 57 7.30 -6.00 0.78
CA LEU A 57 7.81 -7.19 1.46
C LEU A 57 7.58 -8.47 0.65
N GLY A 58 6.41 -8.61 0.01
CA GLY A 58 6.13 -9.71 -0.92
C GLY A 58 7.11 -9.74 -2.09
N HIS A 59 7.42 -8.57 -2.68
CA HIS A 59 8.43 -8.44 -3.72
C HIS A 59 9.84 -8.85 -3.22
N LEU A 60 10.29 -8.33 -2.07
CA LEU A 60 11.59 -8.72 -1.49
C LEU A 60 11.67 -10.22 -1.20
N PHE A 61 10.57 -10.81 -0.72
CA PHE A 61 10.48 -12.24 -0.48
C PHE A 61 10.56 -13.05 -1.77
N ALA A 62 9.86 -12.62 -2.83
CA ALA A 62 9.92 -13.23 -4.15
C ALA A 62 11.34 -13.16 -4.75
N VAL A 63 12.01 -12.01 -4.65
CA VAL A 63 13.41 -11.84 -5.10
C VAL A 63 14.34 -12.77 -4.34
N LEU A 64 14.24 -12.81 -3.00
CA LEU A 64 15.05 -13.69 -2.16
C LEU A 64 14.86 -15.17 -2.53
N LEU A 65 13.61 -15.60 -2.73
CA LEU A 65 13.30 -16.98 -3.07
C LEU A 65 13.80 -17.34 -4.49
N LYS A 66 13.58 -16.47 -5.48
CA LYS A 66 14.12 -16.65 -6.84
C LYS A 66 15.65 -16.70 -6.83
N GLN A 67 16.32 -15.89 -6.01
CA GLN A 67 17.77 -15.93 -5.86
C GLN A 67 18.24 -17.24 -5.21
N ALA A 68 17.58 -17.68 -4.13
CA ALA A 68 17.93 -18.92 -3.43
C ALA A 68 17.78 -20.17 -4.31
N VAL A 69 16.81 -20.17 -5.24
CA VAL A 69 16.54 -21.27 -6.18
C VAL A 69 17.34 -21.12 -7.48
N GLY A 70 18.07 -20.02 -7.68
CA GLY A 70 18.86 -19.77 -8.89
C GLY A 70 18.03 -19.45 -10.13
N THR A 71 16.79 -18.98 -9.97
CA THR A 71 15.86 -18.68 -11.07
C THR A 71 15.63 -17.17 -11.25
N LEU A 72 16.35 -16.33 -10.51
CA LEU A 72 16.21 -14.88 -10.63
C LEU A 72 16.73 -14.38 -11.98
N SER A 73 15.83 -13.91 -12.83
CA SER A 73 16.16 -13.16 -14.03
C SER A 73 16.40 -11.69 -13.67
N GLY A 74 17.55 -11.13 -14.10
CA GLY A 74 17.91 -9.73 -13.89
C GLY A 74 18.93 -9.49 -12.79
N ALA A 75 19.27 -8.21 -12.59
CA ALA A 75 20.26 -7.80 -11.61
C ALA A 75 19.66 -7.79 -10.19
N VAL A 76 20.30 -8.51 -9.27
CA VAL A 76 19.87 -8.64 -7.86
C VAL A 76 19.73 -7.28 -7.17
N VAL A 77 20.75 -6.43 -7.30
CA VAL A 77 20.85 -5.14 -6.58
C VAL A 77 19.66 -4.20 -6.84
N PRO A 78 19.27 -3.88 -8.09
CA PRO A 78 18.13 -2.99 -8.33
C PRO A 78 16.80 -3.56 -7.84
N LEU A 79 16.59 -4.88 -7.89
CA LEU A 79 15.36 -5.51 -7.39
C LEU A 79 15.22 -5.37 -5.86
N TYR A 80 16.31 -5.63 -5.11
CA TYR A 80 16.33 -5.34 -3.68
C TYR A 80 16.15 -3.84 -3.38
N ALA A 81 16.78 -2.97 -4.18
CA ALA A 81 16.67 -1.53 -4.01
C ALA A 81 15.22 -1.05 -4.14
N ILE A 82 14.47 -1.54 -5.13
CA ILE A 82 13.05 -1.21 -5.33
C ILE A 82 12.23 -1.57 -4.08
N GLY A 83 12.37 -2.79 -3.58
CA GLY A 83 11.65 -3.22 -2.39
C GLY A 83 11.99 -2.38 -1.16
N LEU A 84 13.28 -2.10 -0.92
CA LEU A 84 13.72 -1.29 0.22
C LEU A 84 13.24 0.17 0.14
N VAL A 85 13.26 0.77 -1.07
CA VAL A 85 12.81 2.15 -1.29
C VAL A 85 11.33 2.33 -0.95
N LEU A 86 10.52 1.26 -1.03
CA LEU A 86 9.10 1.27 -0.68
C LEU A 86 8.84 0.86 0.77
N VAL A 87 9.54 -0.16 1.30
CA VAL A 87 9.34 -0.65 2.68
C VAL A 87 9.61 0.44 3.71
N VAL A 88 10.68 1.21 3.55
CA VAL A 88 11.07 2.24 4.52
C VAL A 88 9.98 3.32 4.67
N PRO A 89 9.55 4.04 3.61
CA PRO A 89 8.50 5.04 3.74
C PRO A 89 7.16 4.41 4.16
N ALA A 90 6.84 3.20 3.71
CA ALA A 90 5.63 2.49 4.14
C ALA A 90 5.62 2.25 5.66
N ALA A 91 6.73 1.78 6.24
CA ALA A 91 6.86 1.57 7.68
C ALA A 91 6.72 2.87 8.49
N LEU A 92 7.29 3.98 7.97
CA LEU A 92 7.14 5.30 8.59
C LEU A 92 5.67 5.78 8.57
N VAL A 93 4.96 5.55 7.46
CA VAL A 93 3.54 5.84 7.32
C VAL A 93 2.70 5.00 8.30
N VAL A 94 2.94 3.69 8.39
CA VAL A 94 2.25 2.81 9.38
C VAL A 94 2.48 3.30 10.80
N ARG A 95 3.72 3.64 11.17
CA ARG A 95 4.05 4.17 12.50
C ARG A 95 3.32 5.48 12.79
N GLU A 96 3.19 6.35 11.79
CA GLU A 96 2.40 7.59 11.92
C GLU A 96 0.91 7.27 12.11
N GLY A 97 0.35 6.33 11.34
CA GLY A 97 -1.04 5.87 11.47
C GLY A 97 -1.37 5.39 12.87
N TRP A 98 -0.53 4.54 13.46
CA TRP A 98 -0.64 4.13 14.87
C TRP A 98 -0.58 5.32 15.83
N GLY A 99 0.25 6.32 15.57
CA GLY A 99 0.34 7.54 16.36
C GLY A 99 -0.94 8.38 16.33
N LEU A 100 -1.58 8.49 15.17
CA LEU A 100 -2.85 9.21 15.00
C LEU A 100 -3.99 8.51 15.75
N VAL A 101 -4.05 7.17 15.64
CA VAL A 101 -5.09 6.35 16.30
C VAL A 101 -4.88 6.30 17.82
N GLY A 102 -3.67 5.93 18.26
CA GLY A 102 -3.40 5.65 19.67
C GLY A 102 -3.25 6.88 20.55
N ARG A 103 -2.79 8.01 19.99
CA ARG A 103 -2.57 9.26 20.76
C ARG A 103 -3.60 10.34 20.47
N LYS A 104 -4.67 10.02 19.72
CA LYS A 104 -5.71 10.98 19.26
C LYS A 104 -5.10 12.27 18.71
N ARG A 105 -4.05 12.13 17.89
CA ARG A 105 -3.34 13.28 17.30
C ARG A 105 -4.09 13.74 16.07
N GLU A 106 -4.21 15.05 15.92
CA GLU A 106 -4.67 15.64 14.67
C GLU A 106 -3.64 15.41 13.56
N PRO A 107 -4.08 15.03 12.35
CA PRO A 107 -3.18 14.91 11.22
C PRO A 107 -2.67 16.29 10.80
N GLY A 108 -1.47 16.34 10.25
CA GLY A 108 -0.87 17.62 9.88
C GLY A 108 0.28 17.48 8.87
N ARG A 109 1.16 18.48 8.86
CA ARG A 109 2.25 18.58 7.87
C ARG A 109 3.15 17.35 7.84
N LYS A 110 3.46 16.76 9.00
CA LYS A 110 4.27 15.54 9.08
C LYS A 110 3.62 14.37 8.32
N THR A 111 2.34 14.12 8.57
CA THR A 111 1.55 13.08 7.90
C THR A 111 1.54 13.30 6.39
N ALA A 112 1.32 14.55 5.94
CA ALA A 112 1.35 14.90 4.52
C ALA A 112 2.73 14.67 3.86
N VAL A 113 3.82 15.03 4.53
CA VAL A 113 5.19 14.81 4.03
C VAL A 113 5.48 13.32 3.88
N LEU A 114 5.13 12.50 4.88
CA LEU A 114 5.35 11.04 4.80
C LEU A 114 4.59 10.42 3.63
N HIS A 115 3.35 10.84 3.41
CA HIS A 115 2.55 10.40 2.26
C HIS A 115 3.11 10.89 0.92
N GLY A 116 3.62 12.12 0.87
CA GLY A 116 4.31 12.65 -0.30
C GLY A 116 5.58 11.86 -0.64
N LEU A 117 6.36 11.47 0.36
CA LEU A 117 7.55 10.62 0.19
C LEU A 117 7.17 9.22 -0.32
N LEU A 118 6.14 8.60 0.26
CA LEU A 118 5.66 7.29 -0.20
C LEU A 118 5.14 7.35 -1.65
N ALA A 119 4.37 8.39 -1.99
CA ALA A 119 3.88 8.59 -3.35
C ALA A 119 5.04 8.82 -4.34
N LEU A 120 6.03 9.64 -3.96
CA LEU A 120 7.22 9.85 -4.78
C LEU A 120 8.00 8.55 -4.99
N ALA A 121 8.19 7.75 -3.94
CA ALA A 121 8.85 6.46 -4.03
C ALA A 121 8.15 5.54 -5.05
N LEU A 122 6.80 5.47 -5.02
CA LEU A 122 6.02 4.70 -5.99
C LEU A 122 6.18 5.20 -7.42
N VAL A 123 6.19 6.52 -7.64
CA VAL A 123 6.41 7.09 -8.98
C VAL A 123 7.81 6.73 -9.50
N LEU A 124 8.83 6.83 -8.63
CA LEU A 124 10.21 6.52 -8.99
C LEU A 124 10.43 5.04 -9.29
N THR A 125 9.66 4.14 -8.68
CA THR A 125 9.72 2.69 -8.98
C THR A 125 8.96 2.29 -10.24
N GLY A 126 8.25 3.22 -10.90
CA GLY A 126 7.72 3.03 -12.25
C GLY A 126 6.24 3.42 -12.42
N PRO A 127 5.79 3.68 -13.66
CA PRO A 127 4.44 4.19 -13.95
C PRO A 127 3.32 3.22 -13.57
N LEU A 128 3.59 1.92 -13.56
CA LEU A 128 2.62 0.89 -13.14
C LEU A 128 2.22 1.03 -11.66
N ASN A 129 3.04 1.72 -10.84
CA ASN A 129 2.75 1.97 -9.44
C ASN A 129 1.90 3.24 -9.20
N LEU A 130 1.60 4.03 -10.24
CA LEU A 130 0.81 5.26 -10.12
C LEU A 130 -0.56 5.03 -9.46
N PRO A 131 -1.34 3.98 -9.80
CA PRO A 131 -2.61 3.71 -9.12
C PRO A 131 -2.44 3.48 -7.61
N LEU A 132 -1.32 2.88 -7.19
CA LEU A 132 -0.99 2.63 -5.80
C LEU A 132 -0.53 3.90 -5.05
N ALA A 133 -0.10 4.94 -5.77
CA ALA A 133 0.25 6.23 -5.18
C ALA A 133 -0.99 7.06 -4.79
N VAL A 134 -2.13 6.84 -5.45
CA VAL A 134 -3.37 7.61 -5.23
C VAL A 134 -3.85 7.55 -3.77
N PRO A 135 -3.95 6.37 -3.11
CA PRO A 135 -4.29 6.30 -1.69
C PRO A 135 -3.40 7.19 -0.80
N SER A 136 -2.08 7.18 -1.07
CA SER A 136 -1.12 7.98 -0.31
C SER A 136 -1.36 9.48 -0.52
N LEU A 137 -1.56 9.91 -1.77
CA LEU A 137 -1.84 11.32 -2.10
C LEU A 137 -3.15 11.81 -1.47
N LEU A 138 -4.20 10.99 -1.48
CA LEU A 138 -5.47 11.32 -0.84
C LEU A 138 -5.33 11.43 0.68
N SER A 139 -4.61 10.49 1.32
CA SER A 139 -4.35 10.53 2.77
C SER A 139 -3.52 11.78 3.16
N GLY A 140 -2.47 12.10 2.39
CA GLY A 140 -1.69 13.32 2.59
C GLY A 140 -2.50 14.60 2.40
N SER A 141 -3.38 14.63 1.41
CA SER A 141 -4.30 15.75 1.16
C SER A 141 -5.31 15.92 2.30
N TYR A 142 -5.85 14.82 2.81
CA TYR A 142 -6.76 14.82 3.97
C TYR A 142 -6.09 15.43 5.20
N ALA A 143 -4.81 15.11 5.44
CA ALA A 143 -4.06 15.62 6.59
C ALA A 143 -3.93 17.15 6.60
N LEU A 144 -3.88 17.79 5.43
CA LEU A 144 -3.79 19.24 5.30
C LEU A 144 -5.15 19.94 5.33
N GLN A 145 -6.24 19.20 5.17
CA GLN A 145 -7.54 19.79 4.91
C GLN A 145 -8.25 20.26 6.18
N ARG A 146 -8.64 21.54 6.21
CA ARG A 146 -9.38 22.14 7.34
C ARG A 146 -10.91 22.16 7.15
N ARG A 147 -11.40 22.22 5.92
CA ARG A 147 -12.85 22.28 5.65
C ARG A 147 -13.44 20.88 5.61
N ARG A 148 -14.44 20.63 6.47
CA ARG A 148 -15.12 19.33 6.62
C ARG A 148 -15.65 18.77 5.30
N ALA A 149 -16.30 19.60 4.48
CA ALA A 149 -16.88 19.16 3.20
C ALA A 149 -15.83 18.53 2.28
N VAL A 150 -14.70 19.21 2.06
CA VAL A 150 -13.59 18.68 1.23
C VAL A 150 -12.96 17.44 1.87
N GLY A 151 -12.83 17.42 3.21
CA GLY A 151 -12.35 16.22 3.92
C GLY A 151 -13.24 15.00 3.64
N LEU A 152 -14.56 15.18 3.63
CA LEU A 152 -15.49 14.11 3.28
C LEU A 152 -15.37 13.70 1.80
N THR A 153 -15.17 14.65 0.89
CA THR A 153 -14.91 14.33 -0.54
C THR A 153 -13.65 13.49 -0.71
N ILE A 154 -12.57 13.82 0.00
CA ILE A 154 -11.32 13.06 -0.04
C ILE A 154 -11.53 11.64 0.51
N VAL A 155 -12.27 11.49 1.60
CA VAL A 155 -12.63 10.16 2.15
C VAL A 155 -13.47 9.36 1.16
N ALA A 156 -14.47 9.98 0.52
CA ALA A 156 -15.29 9.32 -0.49
C ALA A 156 -14.44 8.87 -1.70
N ALA A 157 -13.54 9.73 -2.19
CA ALA A 157 -12.60 9.38 -3.25
C ALA A 157 -11.68 8.22 -2.83
N MET A 158 -11.20 8.23 -1.59
CA MET A 158 -10.38 7.14 -1.04
C MET A 158 -11.16 5.82 -1.02
N LEU A 159 -12.41 5.82 -0.54
CA LEU A 159 -13.25 4.63 -0.53
C LEU A 159 -13.49 4.08 -1.93
N LEU A 160 -13.71 4.96 -2.92
CA LEU A 160 -13.82 4.57 -4.32
C LEU A 160 -12.53 3.91 -4.82
N VAL A 161 -11.37 4.51 -4.56
CA VAL A 161 -10.07 3.94 -4.95
C VAL A 161 -9.84 2.58 -4.29
N VAL A 162 -10.14 2.44 -3.00
CA VAL A 162 -10.04 1.15 -2.28
C VAL A 162 -10.94 0.10 -2.91
N ALA A 163 -12.19 0.46 -3.24
CA ALA A 163 -13.13 -0.45 -3.90
C ALA A 163 -12.61 -0.89 -5.28
N LEU A 164 -12.08 0.03 -6.08
CA LEU A 164 -11.50 -0.27 -7.39
C LEU A 164 -10.25 -1.16 -7.27
N LEU A 165 -9.36 -0.89 -6.30
CA LEU A 165 -8.20 -1.73 -6.02
C LEU A 165 -8.61 -3.14 -5.57
N LEU A 166 -9.64 -3.25 -4.72
CA LEU A 166 -10.16 -4.54 -4.28
C LEU A 166 -10.75 -5.34 -5.45
N LEU A 167 -11.59 -4.71 -6.29
CA LEU A 167 -12.17 -5.36 -7.47
C LEU A 167 -11.11 -5.76 -8.50
N GLY A 168 -10.18 -4.86 -8.78
CA GLY A 168 -9.07 -5.11 -9.71
C GLY A 168 -8.18 -6.25 -9.23
N SER A 169 -7.77 -6.21 -7.96
CA SER A 169 -6.94 -7.26 -7.36
C SER A 169 -7.67 -8.60 -7.26
N ALA A 170 -8.97 -8.63 -6.93
CA ALA A 170 -9.76 -9.85 -6.90
C ALA A 170 -9.89 -10.48 -8.29
N ARG A 171 -10.19 -9.67 -9.32
CA ARG A 171 -10.25 -10.12 -10.72
C ARG A 171 -8.90 -10.67 -11.17
N PHE A 172 -7.82 -9.97 -10.88
CA PHE A 172 -6.47 -10.39 -11.23
C PHE A 172 -6.09 -11.70 -10.52
N PHE A 173 -6.35 -11.81 -9.22
CA PHE A 173 -6.15 -13.04 -8.44
C PHE A 173 -6.96 -14.23 -8.97
N ALA A 174 -8.23 -14.01 -9.33
CA ALA A 174 -9.11 -15.03 -9.87
C ALA A 174 -8.73 -15.48 -11.29
N SER A 175 -8.10 -14.60 -12.08
CA SER A 175 -7.68 -14.92 -13.45
C SER A 175 -6.52 -15.92 -13.51
N GLY A 176 -5.75 -16.06 -12.42
CA GLY A 176 -4.51 -16.84 -12.41
C GLY A 176 -3.38 -16.24 -13.27
N GLN A 177 -3.60 -15.09 -13.90
CA GLN A 177 -2.60 -14.39 -14.70
C GLN A 177 -1.47 -13.85 -13.82
N SER A 178 -0.28 -13.82 -14.39
CA SER A 178 0.90 -13.16 -13.85
C SER A 178 1.06 -11.78 -14.50
N PHE A 179 1.89 -10.91 -13.92
CA PHE A 179 2.23 -9.64 -14.57
C PHE A 179 3.01 -9.82 -15.88
N GLU A 180 3.70 -10.95 -16.02
CA GLU A 180 4.47 -11.28 -17.23
C GLU A 180 3.54 -11.43 -18.45
N ASP A 181 2.31 -11.91 -18.24
CA ASP A 181 1.29 -12.09 -19.29
C ASP A 181 0.79 -10.77 -19.90
N PHE A 182 1.01 -9.63 -19.24
CA PHE A 182 0.60 -8.30 -19.73
C PHE A 182 1.71 -7.55 -20.46
N SER A 183 2.90 -8.13 -20.51
CA SER A 183 4.08 -7.53 -21.16
C SER A 183 4.37 -8.09 -22.56
N ALA A 184 3.57 -9.07 -23.00
CA ALA A 184 3.56 -9.65 -24.35
C ALA A 184 2.48 -9.01 -25.23
#